data_AF-A0A8T5BP56-F1
#
_entry.id   AF-A0A8T5BP56-F1
#
_cell.length_a   1.000
_cell.length_b   1.000
_cell.length_c   1.000
_cell.angle_alpha   90.00
_cell.angle_beta   90.00
_cell.angle_gamma   90.00
#
_symmetry.space_group_name_H-M   'P 1'
#
loop_
_entity.id
_entity.type
_entity.pdbx_description
1 polymer ?
#
loop_
_entity_poly.entity_id
_entity_poly.type
_entity_poly.pdbx_seq_one_letter_code
_entity_poly.pdbx_strand_id
1 'polypeptide(L)'
;MSSIITLITDFGLIDPYVAEMKAVILGINPEAKIVDITHNIEKFNIRMAAYILSAAAPFFPQNTVHVAVVDPGVGTQRKPILIETKHGFFIGPDNGILVLAAKKQGIKHVYEISNPRFMMKKVSQTFHGRDIFAPVAAYLSKGVPPSSFGQEIRKIVAPKFAKIIRRDDTLLGEVLHVDSFGNIITNITAKELKWLGVRGEIIVELKGARLALRLCRAYAEVEPGKPLA
;
A
#
# COMPACT_ATOMS: atom_id res chain seq x y z
N MET A 1 -24.26 -6.46 5.58
CA MET A 1 -23.11 -5.95 6.36
C MET A 1 -22.44 -4.87 5.52
N SER A 2 -22.19 -3.67 6.05
CA SER A 2 -21.57 -2.59 5.25
C SER A 2 -20.13 -2.96 4.87
N SER A 3 -19.82 -3.02 3.58
CA SER A 3 -18.48 -3.27 3.08
C SER A 3 -17.65 -1.98 3.12
N ILE A 4 -16.44 -2.07 3.67
CA ILE A 4 -15.48 -0.96 3.71
C ILE A 4 -14.65 -1.01 2.44
N ILE A 5 -14.53 0.13 1.77
CA ILE A 5 -13.60 0.34 0.66
C ILE A 5 -12.58 1.38 1.10
N THR A 6 -11.30 1.05 1.09
CA THR A 6 -10.25 2.02 1.41
C THR A 6 -9.60 2.57 0.17
N LEU A 7 -9.23 3.85 0.16
CA LEU A 7 -8.50 4.46 -0.95
C LEU A 7 -7.10 4.92 -0.51
N ILE A 8 -6.08 4.59 -1.31
CA ILE A 8 -4.74 5.18 -1.19
C ILE A 8 -4.25 5.62 -2.57
N THR A 9 -3.87 6.88 -2.73
CA THR A 9 -3.41 7.41 -4.04
C THR A 9 -2.30 8.46 -3.89
N ASP A 10 -1.68 8.84 -5.00
CA ASP A 10 -0.79 10.00 -5.11
C ASP A 10 -1.49 11.21 -5.75
N PHE A 11 -2.83 11.24 -5.78
CA PHE A 11 -3.57 12.29 -6.50
C PHE A 11 -3.54 13.65 -5.78
N GLY A 12 -3.38 13.65 -4.47
CA GLY A 12 -3.64 14.82 -3.63
C GLY A 12 -5.15 15.07 -3.46
N LEU A 13 -5.47 16.20 -2.84
CA LEU A 13 -6.85 16.63 -2.56
C LEU A 13 -7.22 17.95 -3.25
N ILE A 14 -6.33 18.48 -4.11
CA ILE A 14 -6.56 19.72 -4.86
C ILE A 14 -7.44 19.43 -6.09
N ASP A 15 -7.13 18.34 -6.80
CA ASP A 15 -7.79 17.93 -8.04
C ASP A 15 -9.00 17.01 -7.77
N PRO A 16 -9.97 16.92 -8.71
CA PRO A 16 -11.23 16.19 -8.49
C PRO A 16 -11.08 14.66 -8.45
N TYR A 17 -9.91 14.12 -8.75
CA TYR A 17 -9.69 12.69 -9.01
C TYR A 17 -10.21 11.77 -7.90
N VAL A 18 -9.96 12.12 -6.64
CA VAL A 18 -10.44 11.32 -5.49
C VAL A 18 -11.97 11.37 -5.40
N ALA A 19 -12.57 12.54 -5.59
CA ALA A 19 -14.02 12.72 -5.57
C ALA A 19 -14.69 11.93 -6.69
N GLU A 20 -14.11 11.93 -7.90
CA GLU A 20 -14.62 11.15 -9.04
C GLU A 20 -14.62 9.64 -8.75
N MET A 21 -13.54 9.10 -8.16
CA MET A 21 -13.50 7.70 -7.75
C MET A 21 -14.59 7.37 -6.72
N LYS A 22 -14.77 8.23 -5.72
CA LYS A 22 -15.81 8.07 -4.69
C LYS A 22 -17.21 8.14 -5.29
N ALA A 23 -17.46 9.06 -6.21
CA ALA A 23 -18.74 9.19 -6.89
C ALA A 23 -19.08 7.93 -7.69
N VAL A 24 -18.10 7.35 -8.41
CA VAL A 24 -18.31 6.07 -9.12
C VAL A 24 -18.60 4.93 -8.15
N ILE A 25 -17.86 4.84 -7.04
CA ILE A 25 -18.10 3.81 -6.03
C ILE A 25 -19.52 3.91 -5.47
N LEU A 26 -19.93 5.10 -5.01
CA LEU A 26 -21.24 5.34 -4.40
C LEU A 26 -22.37 5.21 -5.41
N GLY A 27 -22.14 5.53 -6.69
CA GLY A 27 -23.11 5.31 -7.75
C GLY A 27 -23.44 3.83 -7.99
N ILE A 28 -22.50 2.93 -7.74
CA ILE A 28 -22.68 1.47 -7.89
C ILE A 28 -23.14 0.82 -6.57
N ASN A 29 -22.53 1.22 -5.45
CA ASN A 29 -22.89 0.79 -4.10
C ASN A 29 -23.07 1.99 -3.15
N PRO A 30 -24.29 2.53 -3.02
CA PRO A 30 -24.58 3.64 -2.12
C PRO A 30 -24.34 3.36 -0.64
N GLU A 31 -24.30 2.08 -0.23
CA GLU A 31 -24.08 1.66 1.16
C GLU A 31 -22.60 1.44 1.51
N ALA A 32 -21.69 1.61 0.55
CA ALA A 32 -20.26 1.43 0.77
C ALA A 32 -19.71 2.47 1.76
N LYS A 33 -18.91 2.03 2.74
CA LYS A 33 -18.17 2.93 3.63
C LYS A 33 -16.79 3.18 3.04
N ILE A 34 -16.56 4.40 2.55
CA ILE A 34 -15.28 4.77 1.97
C ILE A 34 -14.37 5.37 3.05
N VAL A 35 -13.16 4.84 3.19
CA VAL A 35 -12.15 5.34 4.12
C VAL A 35 -10.87 5.67 3.37
N ASP A 36 -10.41 6.91 3.42
CA ASP A 36 -9.13 7.27 2.81
C ASP A 36 -8.00 6.89 3.76
N ILE A 37 -7.05 6.09 3.28
CA ILE A 37 -5.79 5.85 3.98
C ILE A 37 -4.92 7.10 3.86
N THR A 38 -4.69 7.56 2.62
CA THR A 38 -4.08 8.85 2.30
C THR A 38 -4.12 9.10 0.80
N HIS A 39 -4.15 10.36 0.39
CA HIS A 39 -4.00 10.78 -1.00
C HIS A 39 -2.71 11.58 -1.23
N ASN A 40 -1.87 11.67 -0.19
CA ASN A 40 -0.64 12.45 -0.16
C ASN A 40 0.60 11.58 -0.34
N ILE A 41 0.48 10.45 -1.03
CA ILE A 41 1.67 9.74 -1.47
C ILE A 41 2.47 10.66 -2.40
N GLU A 42 3.78 10.68 -2.24
CA GLU A 42 4.67 11.37 -3.16
C GLU A 42 4.41 10.88 -4.60
N LYS A 43 4.32 11.82 -5.54
CA LYS A 43 3.96 11.51 -6.94
C LYS A 43 4.81 10.37 -7.47
N PHE A 44 4.15 9.35 -8.01
CA PHE A 44 4.76 8.16 -8.60
C PHE A 44 5.55 7.25 -7.63
N ASN A 45 5.54 7.51 -6.32
CA ASN A 45 6.29 6.73 -5.34
C ASN A 45 5.54 5.45 -4.94
N ILE A 46 5.62 4.43 -5.80
CA ILE A 46 5.00 3.10 -5.61
C ILE A 46 5.48 2.44 -4.31
N ARG A 47 6.74 2.64 -3.92
CA ARG A 47 7.34 2.00 -2.74
C ARG A 47 6.77 2.57 -1.44
N MET A 48 6.62 3.89 -1.36
CA MET A 48 5.96 4.56 -0.24
C MET A 48 4.51 4.11 -0.11
N ALA A 49 3.75 4.08 -1.21
CA ALA A 49 2.36 3.59 -1.19
C ALA A 49 2.27 2.14 -0.72
N ALA A 50 3.13 1.25 -1.23
CA ALA A 50 3.16 -0.16 -0.84
C ALA A 50 3.45 -0.33 0.66
N TYR A 51 4.39 0.46 1.20
CA TYR A 51 4.69 0.45 2.63
C TYR A 51 3.49 0.91 3.46
N ILE A 52 2.95 2.09 3.18
CA ILE A 52 1.83 2.71 3.92
C ILE A 52 0.59 1.80 3.88
N LEU A 53 0.24 1.27 2.70
CA LEU A 53 -0.84 0.30 2.56
C LEU A 53 -0.61 -0.93 3.43
N SER A 54 0.62 -1.47 3.45
CA SER A 54 0.95 -2.64 4.27
C SER A 54 0.94 -2.39 5.78
N ALA A 55 1.09 -1.12 6.19
CA ALA A 55 1.04 -0.70 7.58
C ALA A 55 -0.42 -0.48 8.04
N ALA A 56 -1.26 0.11 7.18
CA ALA A 56 -2.65 0.42 7.49
C ALA A 56 -3.59 -0.80 7.36
N ALA A 57 -3.43 -1.63 6.33
CA ALA A 57 -4.35 -2.72 6.00
C ALA A 57 -4.68 -3.69 7.16
N PRO A 58 -3.73 -4.08 8.05
CA PRO A 58 -4.01 -4.99 9.16
C PRO A 58 -5.05 -4.50 10.19
N PHE A 59 -5.33 -3.19 10.24
CA PHE A 59 -6.29 -2.62 11.19
C PHE A 59 -7.73 -2.60 10.66
N PHE A 60 -7.92 -2.87 9.37
CA PHE A 60 -9.25 -2.89 8.79
C PHE A 60 -9.94 -4.25 9.03
N PRO A 61 -11.29 -4.26 9.20
CA PRO A 61 -12.04 -5.49 9.39
C PRO A 61 -11.89 -6.49 8.22
N GLN A 62 -12.22 -7.75 8.48
CA GLN A 62 -12.25 -8.78 7.45
C GLN A 62 -13.20 -8.40 6.30
N ASN A 63 -12.86 -8.82 5.09
CA ASN A 63 -13.55 -8.54 3.83
C ASN A 63 -13.49 -7.06 3.40
N THR A 64 -12.56 -6.26 3.94
CA THR A 64 -12.28 -4.92 3.43
C THR A 64 -11.69 -4.97 2.02
N VAL A 65 -12.11 -4.04 1.17
CA VAL A 65 -11.59 -3.86 -0.20
C VAL A 65 -10.63 -2.67 -0.23
N HIS A 66 -9.35 -2.92 -0.44
CA HIS A 66 -8.34 -1.87 -0.53
C HIS A 66 -8.07 -1.50 -1.99
N VAL A 67 -8.30 -0.25 -2.36
CA VAL A 67 -7.95 0.29 -3.68
C VAL A 67 -6.71 1.17 -3.55
N ALA A 68 -5.66 0.83 -4.31
CA ALA A 68 -4.41 1.57 -4.31
C ALA A 68 -4.05 2.04 -5.72
N VAL A 69 -3.85 3.34 -5.90
CA VAL A 69 -3.58 3.94 -7.21
C VAL A 69 -2.43 4.93 -7.11
N VAL A 70 -1.22 4.43 -7.36
CA VAL A 70 -0.03 5.20 -7.72
C VAL A 70 0.50 4.54 -8.98
N ASP A 71 0.29 5.18 -10.13
CA ASP A 71 0.31 4.49 -11.41
C ASP A 71 0.94 5.30 -12.56
N PRO A 72 2.27 5.51 -12.53
CA PRO A 72 2.98 6.19 -13.62
C PRO A 72 2.87 5.43 -14.96
N GLY A 73 2.51 4.14 -14.94
CA GLY A 73 2.34 3.30 -16.12
C GLY A 73 0.89 3.19 -16.61
N VAL A 74 -0.02 4.05 -16.16
CA VAL A 74 -1.42 4.03 -16.59
C VAL A 74 -1.53 4.09 -18.12
N GLY A 75 -2.51 3.36 -18.69
CA GLY A 75 -2.71 3.30 -20.15
C GLY A 75 -1.64 2.53 -20.93
N THR A 76 -0.69 1.87 -20.26
CA THR A 76 0.37 1.08 -20.91
C THR A 76 0.16 -0.44 -20.72
N GLN A 77 1.24 -1.24 -20.71
CA GLN A 77 1.21 -2.70 -20.65
C GLN A 77 0.91 -3.27 -19.26
N ARG A 78 0.94 -2.46 -18.20
CA ARG A 78 0.73 -2.93 -16.82
C ARG A 78 -0.72 -3.39 -16.61
N LYS A 79 -0.89 -4.59 -16.04
CA LYS A 79 -2.23 -5.18 -15.85
C LYS A 79 -2.99 -4.50 -14.71
N PRO A 80 -4.29 -4.22 -14.85
CA PRO A 80 -5.15 -3.97 -13.69
C PRO A 80 -5.43 -5.31 -12.99
N ILE A 81 -5.24 -5.39 -11.68
CA ILE A 81 -5.36 -6.64 -10.93
C ILE A 81 -6.22 -6.52 -9.67
N LEU A 82 -6.84 -7.64 -9.31
CA LEU A 82 -7.53 -7.88 -8.04
C LEU A 82 -6.81 -9.04 -7.34
N ILE A 83 -6.33 -8.83 -6.12
CA ILE A 83 -5.75 -9.87 -5.27
C ILE A 83 -6.75 -10.20 -4.16
N GLU A 84 -7.14 -11.46 -4.07
CA GLU A 84 -7.88 -12.02 -2.95
C GLU A 84 -6.91 -12.61 -1.91
N THR A 85 -7.15 -12.32 -0.64
CA THR A 85 -6.37 -12.85 0.48
C THR A 85 -7.26 -13.56 1.50
N LYS A 86 -6.68 -14.05 2.60
CA LYS A 86 -7.46 -14.61 3.71
C LYS A 86 -8.29 -13.56 4.46
N HIS A 87 -7.90 -12.29 4.40
CA HIS A 87 -8.50 -11.22 5.20
C HIS A 87 -9.28 -10.20 4.40
N GLY A 88 -8.93 -9.96 3.14
CA GLY A 88 -9.59 -8.96 2.31
C GLY A 88 -9.09 -8.96 0.87
N PHE A 89 -9.36 -7.86 0.18
CA PHE A 89 -9.11 -7.71 -1.24
C PHE A 89 -8.24 -6.50 -1.53
N PHE A 90 -7.39 -6.58 -2.56
CA PHE A 90 -6.53 -5.48 -3.00
C PHE A 90 -6.71 -5.27 -4.49
N ILE A 91 -7.02 -4.04 -4.90
CA ILE A 91 -7.29 -3.66 -6.29
C ILE A 91 -6.34 -2.53 -6.69
N GLY A 92 -5.75 -2.64 -7.88
CA GLY A 92 -4.85 -1.61 -8.39
C GLY A 92 -3.99 -2.06 -9.56
N PRO A 93 -2.99 -1.26 -9.94
CA PRO A 93 -2.03 -1.61 -10.99
C PRO A 93 -1.08 -2.73 -10.55
N ASP A 94 -0.76 -3.64 -11.47
CA ASP A 94 0.30 -4.65 -11.28
C ASP A 94 1.69 -4.03 -11.47
N ASN A 95 2.08 -3.17 -10.53
CA ASN A 95 3.38 -2.49 -10.49
C ASN A 95 4.12 -2.70 -9.16
N GLY A 96 3.60 -3.59 -8.30
CA GLY A 96 4.13 -3.89 -6.98
C GLY A 96 3.45 -3.19 -5.81
N ILE A 97 2.58 -2.20 -6.04
CA ILE A 97 1.92 -1.44 -4.97
C ILE A 97 1.14 -2.31 -3.97
N LEU A 98 0.49 -3.38 -4.45
CA LEU A 98 -0.41 -4.22 -3.63
C LEU A 98 0.32 -5.34 -2.88
N VAL A 99 1.47 -5.78 -3.39
CA VAL A 99 2.02 -7.10 -3.07
C VAL A 99 2.49 -7.20 -1.63
N LEU A 100 3.05 -6.13 -1.06
CA LEU A 100 3.54 -6.16 0.31
C LEU A 100 2.41 -6.39 1.32
N ALA A 101 1.30 -5.67 1.18
CA ALA A 101 0.12 -5.83 2.02
C ALA A 101 -0.56 -7.18 1.80
N ALA A 102 -0.76 -7.56 0.53
CA ALA A 102 -1.45 -8.80 0.18
C ALA A 102 -0.69 -10.05 0.66
N LYS A 103 0.65 -10.06 0.59
CA LYS A 103 1.47 -11.16 1.13
C LYS A 103 1.33 -11.31 2.64
N LYS A 104 1.30 -10.20 3.40
CA LYS A 104 1.10 -10.23 4.86
C LYS A 104 -0.26 -10.84 5.24
N GLN A 105 -1.29 -10.63 4.41
CA GLN A 105 -2.63 -11.20 4.63
C GLN A 105 -2.82 -12.61 4.02
N GLY A 106 -1.80 -13.18 3.36
CA GLY A 106 -1.86 -14.49 2.72
C GLY A 106 -2.73 -14.49 1.46
N ILE A 107 -2.07 -14.39 0.29
CA ILE A 107 -2.73 -14.42 -1.03
C ILE A 107 -3.37 -15.79 -1.28
N LYS A 108 -4.62 -15.79 -1.73
CA LYS A 108 -5.35 -16.98 -2.21
C LYS A 108 -5.37 -17.02 -3.74
N HIS A 109 -5.88 -15.96 -4.35
CA HIS A 109 -6.10 -15.85 -5.79
C HIS A 109 -5.71 -14.46 -6.29
N VAL A 110 -5.32 -14.37 -7.56
CA VAL A 110 -5.08 -13.10 -8.24
C VAL A 110 -5.78 -13.13 -9.57
N TYR A 111 -6.54 -12.08 -9.88
CA TYR A 111 -7.28 -11.96 -11.12
C TYR A 111 -6.77 -10.75 -11.91
N GLU A 112 -6.58 -10.94 -13.21
CA GLU A 112 -6.46 -9.84 -14.16
C GLU A 112 -7.86 -9.28 -14.40
N ILE A 113 -8.04 -7.99 -14.13
CA ILE A 113 -9.31 -7.30 -14.30
C ILE A 113 -9.50 -7.02 -15.81
N SER A 114 -10.38 -7.78 -16.46
CA SER A 114 -10.59 -7.68 -17.91
C SER A 114 -12.04 -7.71 -18.34
N ASN A 115 -12.99 -7.95 -17.41
CA ASN A 115 -14.41 -8.00 -17.74
C ASN A 115 -15.04 -6.59 -17.81
N PRO A 116 -15.43 -6.10 -19.00
CA PRO A 116 -15.95 -4.74 -19.18
C PRO A 116 -17.31 -4.52 -18.50
N ARG A 117 -18.04 -5.58 -18.12
CA ARG A 117 -19.30 -5.48 -17.37
C ARG A 117 -19.13 -4.77 -16.02
N PHE A 118 -17.92 -4.84 -15.45
CA PHE A 118 -17.59 -4.29 -14.14
C PHE A 118 -16.72 -3.04 -14.22
N MET A 119 -16.64 -2.42 -15.39
CA MET A 119 -15.90 -1.18 -15.64
C MET A 119 -16.85 -0.07 -16.09
N MET A 120 -16.34 1.16 -16.15
CA MET A 120 -17.07 2.25 -16.81
C MET A 120 -17.23 1.96 -18.30
N LYS A 121 -18.35 2.39 -18.90
CA LYS A 121 -18.63 2.20 -20.35
C LYS A 121 -17.52 2.77 -21.24
N LYS A 122 -16.92 3.88 -20.82
CA LYS A 122 -15.77 4.50 -21.47
C LYS A 122 -14.61 4.47 -20.50
N VAL A 123 -13.55 3.74 -20.86
CA VAL A 123 -12.32 3.66 -20.09
C VAL A 123 -11.31 4.67 -20.64
N SER A 124 -10.96 5.68 -19.85
CA SER A 124 -9.93 6.65 -20.17
C SER A 124 -8.54 6.04 -20.05
N GLN A 125 -7.64 6.37 -20.99
CA GLN A 125 -6.26 5.89 -20.98
C GLN A 125 -5.45 6.39 -19.78
N THR A 126 -5.85 7.52 -19.19
CA THR A 126 -5.09 8.19 -18.12
C THR A 126 -5.73 8.05 -16.75
N PHE A 127 -6.91 7.40 -16.62
CA PHE A 127 -7.61 7.37 -15.35
C PHE A 127 -8.29 6.04 -15.00
N HIS A 128 -7.49 4.96 -15.00
CA HIS A 128 -7.96 3.63 -14.58
C HIS A 128 -8.42 3.57 -13.11
N GLY A 129 -7.97 4.52 -12.26
CA GLY A 129 -8.50 4.71 -10.90
C GLY A 129 -10.01 4.83 -10.87
N ARG A 130 -10.56 5.76 -11.66
CA ARG A 130 -12.00 5.99 -11.79
C ARG A 130 -12.66 4.92 -12.65
N ASP A 131 -12.05 4.55 -13.77
CA ASP A 131 -12.78 3.81 -14.81
C ASP A 131 -12.73 2.29 -14.65
N ILE A 132 -11.77 1.77 -13.88
CA ILE A 132 -11.56 0.34 -13.67
C ILE A 132 -11.57 -0.01 -12.18
N PHE A 133 -10.71 0.63 -11.38
CA PHE A 133 -10.48 0.20 -10.00
C PHE A 133 -11.66 0.54 -9.08
N ALA A 134 -12.17 1.77 -9.15
CA ALA A 134 -13.36 2.21 -8.41
C ALA A 134 -14.60 1.34 -8.67
N PRO A 135 -15.03 1.06 -9.92
CA PRO A 135 -16.21 0.25 -10.16
C PRO A 135 -16.01 -1.21 -9.75
N VAL A 136 -14.83 -1.81 -9.97
CA VAL A 136 -14.53 -3.17 -9.50
C VAL A 136 -14.63 -3.26 -7.99
N ALA A 137 -14.07 -2.29 -7.27
CA ALA A 137 -14.17 -2.24 -5.81
C ALA A 137 -15.63 -2.16 -5.35
N ALA A 138 -16.44 -1.33 -6.01
CA ALA A 138 -17.85 -1.18 -5.69
C ALA A 138 -18.65 -2.48 -5.93
N TYR A 139 -18.46 -3.14 -7.08
CA TYR A 139 -19.12 -4.43 -7.35
C TYR A 139 -18.68 -5.54 -6.40
N LEU A 140 -17.38 -5.63 -6.10
CA LEU A 140 -16.84 -6.60 -5.15
C LEU A 140 -17.44 -6.38 -3.76
N SER A 141 -17.59 -5.10 -3.35
CA SER A 141 -18.20 -4.71 -2.09
C SER A 141 -19.71 -5.08 -1.99
N LYS A 142 -20.36 -5.38 -3.12
CA LYS A 142 -21.75 -5.90 -3.19
C LYS A 142 -21.81 -7.44 -3.22
N GLY A 143 -20.68 -8.12 -3.08
CA GLY A 143 -20.60 -9.58 -3.07
C GLY A 143 -20.46 -10.23 -4.45
N VAL A 144 -20.13 -9.47 -5.50
CA VAL A 144 -19.76 -10.08 -6.79
C VAL A 144 -18.50 -10.95 -6.60
N PRO A 145 -18.50 -12.23 -7.01
CA PRO A 145 -17.35 -13.11 -6.80
C PRO A 145 -16.08 -12.59 -7.52
N PRO A 146 -14.89 -12.64 -6.89
CA PRO A 146 -13.62 -12.20 -7.49
C PRO A 146 -13.33 -12.78 -8.88
N SER A 147 -13.68 -14.06 -9.10
CA SER A 147 -13.53 -14.75 -10.39
C SER A 147 -14.36 -14.15 -11.53
N SER A 148 -15.34 -13.29 -11.24
CA SER A 148 -16.17 -12.65 -12.26
C SER A 148 -15.45 -11.50 -12.96
N PHE A 149 -14.41 -10.92 -12.35
CA PHE A 149 -13.73 -9.73 -12.87
C PHE A 149 -12.72 -10.04 -13.99
N GLY A 150 -12.32 -11.30 -14.12
CA GLY A 150 -11.48 -11.79 -15.21
C GLY A 150 -10.73 -13.05 -14.85
N GLN A 151 -9.75 -13.41 -15.67
CA GLN A 151 -9.00 -14.66 -15.53
C GLN A 151 -8.04 -14.64 -14.34
N GLU A 152 -7.85 -15.81 -13.71
CA GLU A 152 -6.84 -15.97 -12.67
C GLU A 152 -5.42 -15.95 -13.27
N ILE A 153 -4.51 -15.24 -12.62
CA ILE A 153 -3.10 -15.12 -12.99
C ILE A 153 -2.20 -15.53 -11.82
N ARG A 154 -0.97 -15.96 -12.13
CA ARG A 154 -0.01 -16.42 -11.10
C ARG A 154 1.20 -15.52 -10.91
N LYS A 155 1.55 -14.75 -11.94
CA LYS A 155 2.73 -13.87 -11.93
C LYS A 155 2.25 -12.43 -11.73
N ILE A 156 2.73 -11.81 -10.65
CA ILE A 156 2.53 -10.40 -10.34
C ILE A 156 3.88 -9.74 -10.09
N VAL A 157 3.96 -8.45 -10.39
CA VAL A 157 5.14 -7.63 -10.14
C VAL A 157 5.31 -7.45 -8.64
N ALA A 158 6.48 -7.83 -8.11
CA ALA A 158 6.85 -7.51 -6.74
C ALA A 158 7.68 -6.22 -6.71
N PRO A 159 7.42 -5.31 -5.75
CA PRO A 159 8.25 -4.12 -5.60
C PRO A 159 9.67 -4.52 -5.20
N LYS A 160 10.67 -3.89 -5.83
CA LYS A 160 12.08 -4.08 -5.48
C LYS A 160 12.39 -3.19 -4.27
N PHE A 161 12.26 -3.75 -3.07
CA PHE A 161 12.88 -3.19 -1.87
C PHE A 161 14.32 -3.71 -1.76
N ALA A 162 15.22 -2.91 -1.20
CA ALA A 162 16.53 -3.37 -0.79
C ALA A 162 16.35 -4.56 0.16
N LYS A 163 17.04 -5.67 -0.12
CA LYS A 163 17.13 -6.76 0.84
C LYS A 163 17.95 -6.25 2.02
N ILE A 164 17.52 -6.57 3.23
CA ILE A 164 18.35 -6.34 4.41
C ILE A 164 19.56 -7.25 4.30
N ILE A 165 20.76 -6.66 4.23
CA ILE A 165 22.01 -7.40 4.20
C ILE A 165 22.54 -7.46 5.62
N ARG A 166 22.81 -8.68 6.10
CA ARG A 166 23.46 -8.94 7.38
C ARG A 166 24.95 -9.14 7.13
N ARG A 167 25.79 -8.42 7.85
CA ARG A 167 27.26 -8.57 7.82
C ARG A 167 27.77 -8.47 9.24
N ASP A 168 28.32 -9.54 9.80
CA ASP A 168 28.88 -9.56 11.16
C ASP A 168 27.99 -8.84 12.20
N ASP A 169 28.34 -7.61 12.56
CA ASP A 169 27.69 -6.72 13.53
C ASP A 169 26.91 -5.55 12.88
N THR A 170 26.55 -5.68 11.60
CA THR A 170 25.98 -4.61 10.79
C THR A 170 24.76 -5.08 10.00
N LEU A 171 23.75 -4.22 9.96
CA LEU A 171 22.56 -4.36 9.13
C LEU A 171 22.53 -3.25 8.09
N LEU A 172 22.59 -3.62 6.80
CA LEU A 172 22.36 -2.68 5.71
C LEU A 172 20.91 -2.78 5.26
N GLY A 173 20.17 -1.70 5.49
CA GLY A 173 18.79 -1.52 5.03
C GLY A 173 18.64 -0.31 4.12
N GLU A 174 17.42 0.13 3.95
CA GLU A 174 17.09 1.38 3.27
C GLU A 174 16.00 2.14 4.02
N VAL A 175 15.95 3.45 3.80
CA VAL A 175 14.83 4.29 4.22
C VAL A 175 13.64 3.98 3.32
N LEU A 176 12.51 3.63 3.92
CA LEU A 176 11.25 3.39 3.24
C LEU A 176 10.40 4.65 3.14
N HIS A 177 10.39 5.45 4.19
CA HIS A 177 9.54 6.63 4.31
C HIS A 177 10.09 7.59 5.37
N VAL A 178 9.86 8.89 5.19
CA VAL A 178 9.98 9.89 6.26
C VAL A 178 8.58 10.42 6.51
N ASP A 179 8.08 10.22 7.73
CA ASP A 179 6.71 10.62 8.05
C ASP A 179 6.59 12.12 8.34
N SER A 180 5.36 12.59 8.57
CA SER A 180 5.07 14.01 8.83
C SER A 180 5.66 14.55 10.13
N PHE A 181 6.06 13.68 11.06
CA PHE A 181 6.77 14.08 12.29
C PHE A 181 8.28 14.17 12.08
N GLY A 182 8.78 13.77 10.91
CA GLY A 182 10.20 13.70 10.60
C GLY A 182 10.86 12.38 11.01
N ASN A 183 10.09 11.36 11.38
CA ASN A 183 10.66 10.05 11.71
C ASN A 183 11.18 9.38 10.43
N ILE A 184 12.36 8.77 10.53
CA ILE A 184 12.96 8.01 9.44
C ILE A 184 12.60 6.54 9.61
N ILE A 185 11.71 6.05 8.75
CA ILE A 185 11.22 4.68 8.78
C ILE A 185 12.07 3.84 7.82
N THR A 186 12.66 2.77 8.33
CA THR A 186 13.50 1.86 7.55
C THR A 186 12.81 0.52 7.29
N ASN A 187 13.40 -0.31 6.42
CA ASN A 187 12.98 -1.69 6.24
C ASN A 187 13.54 -2.65 7.31
N ILE A 188 14.32 -2.15 8.28
CA ILE A 188 14.94 -2.97 9.33
C ILE A 188 13.89 -3.31 10.39
N THR A 189 13.60 -4.60 10.55
CA THR A 189 12.56 -5.07 11.48
C THR A 189 13.11 -5.33 12.88
N ALA A 190 12.21 -5.44 13.87
CA ALA A 190 12.58 -5.86 15.23
C ALA A 190 13.25 -7.26 15.27
N LYS A 191 12.92 -8.14 14.32
CA LYS A 191 13.58 -9.45 14.17
C LYS A 191 15.04 -9.28 13.79
N GLU A 192 15.33 -8.31 12.94
CA GLU A 192 16.68 -8.03 12.46
C GLU A 192 17.50 -7.35 13.55
N LEU A 193 16.91 -6.40 14.29
CA LEU A 193 17.52 -5.82 15.49
C LEU A 193 17.81 -6.88 16.57
N LYS A 194 16.90 -7.85 16.77
CA LYS A 194 17.12 -8.97 17.68
C LYS A 194 18.26 -9.87 17.21
N TRP A 195 18.38 -10.12 15.90
CA TRP A 195 19.51 -10.88 15.35
C TRP A 195 20.84 -10.18 15.60
N LEU A 196 20.87 -8.85 15.50
CA LEU A 196 22.06 -8.05 15.76
C LEU A 196 22.46 -8.01 17.25
N GLY A 197 21.55 -8.38 18.16
CA GLY A 197 21.85 -8.47 19.59
C GLY A 197 21.92 -7.11 20.31
N VAL A 198 21.35 -6.05 19.73
CA VAL A 198 21.34 -4.70 20.30
C VAL A 198 20.55 -4.68 21.62
N ARG A 199 21.13 -4.11 22.68
CA ARG A 199 20.51 -4.02 24.02
C ARG A 199 20.38 -2.61 24.60
N GLY A 200 20.81 -1.59 23.88
CA GLY A 200 20.78 -0.21 24.38
C GLY A 200 20.99 0.80 23.27
N GLU A 201 22.24 0.99 22.86
CA GLU A 201 22.57 1.91 21.77
C GLU A 201 22.85 1.17 20.46
N ILE A 202 22.49 1.81 19.36
CA ILE A 202 22.81 1.40 18.00
C ILE A 202 23.50 2.54 17.29
N ILE A 203 24.52 2.21 16.49
CA ILE A 203 25.14 3.17 15.59
C ILE A 203 24.36 3.12 14.28
N VAL A 204 23.80 4.26 13.90
CA VAL A 204 23.09 4.45 12.63
C VAL A 204 23.94 5.34 11.72
N GLU A 205 24.26 4.81 10.54
CA GLU A 205 24.92 5.57 9.48
C GLU A 205 23.92 5.88 8.37
N LEU A 206 23.69 7.17 8.09
CA LEU A 206 22.74 7.64 7.09
C LEU A 206 23.34 8.82 6.31
N LYS A 207 23.48 8.65 4.98
CA LYS A 207 24.01 9.69 4.07
C LYS A 207 25.32 10.35 4.56
N GLY A 208 26.20 9.57 5.19
CA GLY A 208 27.49 10.05 5.72
C GLY A 208 27.44 10.63 7.14
N ALA A 209 26.25 10.80 7.74
CA ALA A 209 26.12 11.07 9.16
C ALA A 209 26.19 9.75 9.95
N ARG A 210 26.88 9.76 11.09
CA ARG A 210 26.99 8.63 12.03
C ARG A 210 26.47 9.06 13.39
N LEU A 211 25.42 8.39 13.87
CA LEU A 211 24.72 8.74 15.10
C LEU A 211 24.68 7.53 16.03
N ALA A 212 25.07 7.72 17.30
CA ALA A 212 24.75 6.76 18.34
C ALA A 212 23.35 7.08 18.86
N LEU A 213 22.41 6.16 18.64
CA LEU A 213 21.01 6.32 19.00
C LEU A 213 20.65 5.31 20.07
N ARG A 214 19.99 5.78 21.13
CA ARG A 214 19.39 4.90 22.13
C ARG A 214 18.13 4.27 21.54
N LEU A 215 18.03 2.96 21.66
CA LEU A 215 16.84 2.19 21.30
C LEU A 215 15.77 2.39 22.37
N CYS A 216 14.73 3.14 22.04
CA CYS A 216 13.68 3.57 22.95
C CYS A 216 12.33 2.99 22.54
N ARG A 217 11.36 3.00 23.45
CA ARG A 217 9.96 2.62 23.17
C ARG A 217 9.08 3.84 22.90
N ALA A 218 9.48 5.00 23.41
CA ALA A 218 8.75 6.26 23.24
C ALA A 218 9.68 7.48 23.14
N TYR A 219 9.20 8.55 22.51
CA TYR A 219 9.93 9.81 22.34
C TYR A 219 10.43 10.42 23.65
N ALA A 220 9.65 10.31 24.72
CA ALA A 220 9.96 10.92 26.02
C ALA A 220 11.07 10.22 26.81
N GLU A 221 11.64 9.13 26.28
CA GLU A 221 12.79 8.45 26.90
C GLU A 221 14.13 9.17 26.67
N VAL A 222 14.12 10.25 25.87
CA VAL A 222 15.23 11.19 25.67
C VAL A 222 14.76 12.63 25.84
N GLU A 223 15.70 13.54 26.07
CA GLU A 223 15.40 14.97 26.18
C GLU A 223 14.85 15.55 24.86
N PRO A 224 13.97 16.56 24.92
CA PRO A 224 13.49 17.24 23.72
C PRO A 224 14.64 17.68 22.80
N GLY A 225 14.52 17.37 21.50
CA GLY A 225 15.53 17.68 20.48
C GLY A 225 16.67 16.65 20.38
N LYS A 226 16.73 15.63 21.23
CA LYS A 226 17.68 14.51 21.09
C LYS A 226 17.10 13.42 20.16
N PRO A 227 17.89 12.86 19.24
CA PRO A 227 17.45 11.76 18.40
C PRO A 227 17.43 10.44 19.18
N LEU A 228 16.55 9.52 18.77
CA LEU A 228 16.43 8.15 19.28
C LEU A 228 16.16 7.17 18.13
N ALA A 229 16.28 5.87 18.41
CA ALA A 229 15.94 4.78 17.50
C ALA A 229 14.80 3.92 18.07
#